data_AF-X0UJ88-F1
#
_entry.id   AF-X0UJ88-F1
#
_cell.length_a   1.000
_cell.length_b   1.000
_cell.length_c   1.000
_cell.angle_alpha   90.00
_cell.angle_beta   90.00
_cell.angle_gamma   90.00
#
_symmetry.space_group_name_H-M   'P 1'
#
loop_
_entity.id
_entity.type
_entity.pdbx_description
1 polymer ?
#
loop_
_entity_poly.entity_id
_entity_poly.type
_entity_poly.pdbx_seq_one_letter_code
_entity_poly.pdbx_strand_id
1 'polypeptide(L)'
;GVGIVRDFAAKMADFPRETLLLIEHILVSHHGLKEWASPVEPKTPEAQILHLADLTDARMFQMLRAIREDRNEGDPFTAKVYAFGRSLLKSHNPDELRKYLK
;
A
#
# COMPACT_ATOMS: atom_id res chain seq x y z
N GLY A 1 -11.07 5.98 -11.77
CA GLY A 1 -10.63 7.10 -10.92
C GLY A 1 -10.82 8.44 -11.62
N VAL A 2 -9.99 8.73 -12.62
CA VAL A 2 -9.93 10.06 -13.27
C VAL A 2 -11.27 10.58 -13.80
N GLY A 3 -12.06 9.75 -14.51
CA GLY A 3 -13.37 10.18 -15.03
C GLY A 3 -14.32 10.68 -13.94
N ILE A 4 -14.37 9.98 -12.80
CA ILE A 4 -15.19 10.37 -11.65
C ILE A 4 -14.76 11.75 -11.12
N VAL A 5 -13.45 11.99 -10.95
CA VAL A 5 -12.95 13.29 -10.47
C VAL A 5 -13.27 14.41 -11.45
N ARG A 6 -13.14 14.16 -12.76
CA ARG A 6 -13.53 15.14 -13.79
C ARG A 6 -15.01 15.48 -13.72
N ASP A 7 -15.87 14.47 -13.59
CA ASP A 7 -17.32 14.65 -13.51
C ASP A 7 -17.73 15.44 -12.26
N PHE A 8 -17.01 15.26 -11.14
CA PHE A 8 -17.22 16.05 -9.93
C PHE A 8 -16.70 17.49 -10.07
N ALA A 9 -15.49 17.68 -10.59
CA ALA A 9 -14.91 19.00 -10.79
C ALA A 9 -15.78 19.86 -11.73
N ALA A 10 -16.35 19.25 -12.78
CA ALA A 10 -17.26 19.93 -13.72
C ALA A 10 -18.56 20.45 -13.08
N LYS A 11 -18.95 19.93 -11.91
CA LYS A 11 -20.14 20.38 -11.17
C LYS A 11 -19.83 21.51 -10.19
N MET A 12 -18.56 21.84 -9.96
CA MET A 12 -18.13 22.88 -9.04
C MET A 12 -17.87 24.17 -9.82
N ALA A 13 -18.54 25.25 -9.45
CA ALA A 13 -18.22 26.58 -9.99
C ALA A 13 -16.77 26.93 -9.66
N ASP A 14 -16.03 27.39 -10.66
CA ASP A 14 -14.66 27.90 -10.55
C ASP A 14 -13.62 26.92 -9.97
N PHE A 15 -13.77 25.60 -10.20
CA PHE A 15 -12.74 24.65 -9.79
C PHE A 15 -11.40 24.92 -10.50
N PRO A 16 -10.27 25.08 -9.78
CA PRO A 16 -9.00 25.43 -10.40
C PRO A 16 -8.48 24.31 -11.32
N ARG A 17 -8.21 24.65 -12.58
CA ARG A 17 -7.73 23.71 -13.60
C ARG A 17 -6.39 23.05 -13.22
N GLU A 18 -5.48 23.82 -12.63
CA GLU A 18 -4.17 23.31 -12.19
C GLU A 18 -4.32 22.29 -11.05
N THR A 19 -5.23 22.54 -10.12
CA THR A 19 -5.54 21.56 -9.05
C THR A 19 -6.14 20.29 -9.62
N LEU A 20 -7.03 20.39 -10.61
CA LEU A 20 -7.58 19.21 -11.28
C LEU A 20 -6.46 18.38 -11.93
N LEU A 21 -5.54 19.03 -12.64
CA LEU A 21 -4.40 18.37 -13.27
C LEU A 21 -3.52 17.64 -12.26
N LEU A 22 -3.23 18.26 -11.11
CA LEU A 22 -2.45 17.62 -10.03
C LEU A 22 -3.16 16.39 -9.45
N ILE A 23 -4.47 16.48 -9.21
CA ILE A 23 -5.26 15.33 -8.72
C ILE A 23 -5.29 14.20 -9.76
N GLU A 24 -5.46 14.54 -11.03
CA GLU A 24 -5.42 13.56 -12.11
C GLU A 24 -4.07 12.85 -12.16
N HIS A 25 -2.96 13.59 -12.06
CA HIS A 25 -1.61 13.03 -11.99
C HIS A 25 -1.45 12.07 -10.82
N ILE A 26 -1.89 12.47 -9.62
CA ILE A 26 -1.89 11.59 -8.42
C ILE A 26 -2.61 10.28 -8.73
N LEU A 27 -3.82 10.34 -9.30
CA LEU A 27 -4.62 9.14 -9.58
C LEU A 27 -4.04 8.24 -10.66
N VAL A 28 -3.44 8.78 -11.72
CA VAL A 28 -2.87 7.93 -12.77
C VAL A 28 -1.50 7.37 -12.39
N SER A 29 -0.76 8.07 -11.52
CA SER A 29 0.62 7.68 -11.19
C SER A 29 0.77 6.85 -9.93
N HIS A 30 -0.24 6.78 -9.05
CA HIS A 30 -0.09 6.15 -7.73
C HIS A 30 0.29 4.66 -7.74
N HIS A 31 0.06 3.92 -8.82
CA HIS A 31 0.54 2.53 -8.92
C HIS A 31 2.05 2.42 -9.18
N GLY A 32 2.77 3.53 -9.40
CA GLY A 32 4.22 3.54 -9.47
C GLY A 32 4.76 3.26 -10.88
N LEU A 33 5.39 2.10 -11.06
CA LEU A 33 6.04 1.72 -12.32
C LEU A 33 5.02 1.27 -13.37
N LYS A 34 5.42 1.35 -14.65
CA LYS A 34 4.63 0.79 -15.76
C LYS A 34 4.34 -0.69 -15.61
N GLU A 35 5.28 -1.41 -15.02
CA GLU A 35 5.17 -2.83 -14.71
C GLU A 35 4.06 -3.13 -13.69
N TRP A 36 3.65 -2.12 -12.90
CA TRP A 36 2.58 -2.22 -11.90
C TRP A 36 1.27 -1.56 -12.40
N ALA A 37 1.06 -1.56 -13.72
CA ALA A 37 -0.10 -0.98 -14.38
C ALA A 37 -0.24 0.55 -14.25
N SER A 38 0.84 1.26 -13.90
CA SER A 38 0.83 2.72 -13.93
C SER A 38 1.22 3.27 -15.31
N PRO A 39 0.42 4.13 -15.95
CA PRO A 39 0.84 4.78 -17.21
C PRO A 39 2.07 5.67 -17.05
N VAL A 40 2.30 6.25 -15.86
CA VAL A 40 3.38 7.21 -15.56
C VAL A 40 3.82 7.12 -14.10
N GLU A 41 5.09 7.36 -13.82
CA GLU A 41 5.59 7.37 -12.44
C GLU A 41 5.08 8.58 -11.63
N PRO A 42 5.00 8.48 -10.29
CA PRO A 42 4.77 9.62 -9.42
C PRO A 42 5.84 10.70 -9.64
N LYS A 43 5.40 11.95 -9.82
CA LYS A 43 6.29 13.10 -10.09
C LYS A 43 6.11 14.24 -9.11
N THR A 44 5.12 14.13 -8.23
CA THR A 44 4.86 15.10 -7.16
C THR A 44 4.94 14.40 -5.81
N PRO A 45 5.24 15.13 -4.72
CA PRO A 45 5.26 14.56 -3.38
C PRO A 45 3.92 13.90 -3.00
N GLU A 46 2.80 14.49 -3.36
CA GLU A 46 1.45 13.98 -3.05
C GLU A 46 1.19 12.65 -3.76
N ALA A 47 1.58 12.53 -5.03
CA ALA A 47 1.48 11.29 -5.79
C ALA A 47 2.39 10.19 -5.19
N GLN A 48 3.58 10.57 -4.75
CA GLN A 48 4.53 9.66 -4.12
C GLN A 48 4.02 9.16 -2.75
N ILE A 49 3.39 10.03 -1.96
CA ILE A 49 2.75 9.66 -0.70
C ILE A 49 1.64 8.64 -0.94
N LEU A 50 0.76 8.89 -1.92
CA LEU A 50 -0.33 7.95 -2.23
C LEU A 50 0.22 6.60 -2.71
N HIS A 51 1.27 6.61 -3.54
CA HIS A 51 1.94 5.37 -3.96
C HIS A 51 2.49 4.56 -2.78
N LEU A 52 3.18 5.22 -1.84
CA LEU A 52 3.73 4.56 -0.67
C LEU A 52 2.63 4.03 0.25
N ALA A 53 1.52 4.75 0.37
CA ALA A 53 0.36 4.29 1.14
C ALA A 53 -0.25 3.02 0.52
N ASP A 54 -0.46 2.99 -0.80
CA ASP A 54 -1.00 1.83 -1.53
C ASP A 54 -0.07 0.61 -1.41
N LEU A 55 1.24 0.82 -1.62
CA LEU A 55 2.24 -0.23 -1.47
C LEU A 55 2.29 -0.78 -0.03
N THR A 56 2.18 0.11 0.95
CA THR A 56 2.17 -0.29 2.37
C THR A 56 0.92 -1.10 2.69
N ASP A 57 -0.25 -0.67 2.23
CA ASP A 57 -1.51 -1.39 2.42
C ASP A 57 -1.43 -2.81 1.83
N ALA A 58 -0.98 -2.94 0.59
CA ALA A 58 -0.80 -4.23 -0.07
C ALA A 58 0.17 -5.15 0.68
N ARG A 59 1.31 -4.60 1.16
CA ARG A 59 2.29 -5.35 1.95
C ARG A 59 1.71 -5.76 3.30
N MET A 60 0.98 -4.89 3.99
CA MET A 60 0.33 -5.20 5.26
C MET A 60 -0.75 -6.27 5.10
N PHE A 61 -1.58 -6.18 4.06
CA PHE A 61 -2.56 -7.21 3.73
C PHE A 61 -1.89 -8.58 3.53
N GLN A 62 -0.79 -8.63 2.76
CA GLN A 62 -0.03 -9.87 2.57
C GLN A 62 0.54 -10.42 3.89
N MET A 63 1.08 -9.57 4.76
CA MET A 63 1.61 -9.99 6.07
C MET A 63 0.50 -10.57 6.96
N LEU A 64 -0.60 -9.84 7.11
CA LEU A 64 -1.73 -10.26 7.96
C LEU A 64 -2.38 -11.54 7.44
N ARG A 65 -2.52 -11.66 6.11
CA ARG A 65 -3.01 -12.88 5.47
C ARG A 65 -2.08 -14.07 5.74
N ALA A 66 -0.78 -13.90 5.56
CA ALA A 66 0.20 -14.96 5.83
C ALA A 66 0.17 -15.42 7.29
N ILE A 67 0.03 -14.48 8.24
CA ILE A 67 -0.13 -14.80 9.66
C ILE A 67 -1.42 -15.61 9.92
N ARG A 68 -2.55 -15.16 9.37
CA ARG A 68 -3.87 -15.77 9.60
C ARG A 68 -4.00 -17.16 8.97
N GLU A 69 -3.36 -17.39 7.83
CA GLU A 69 -3.47 -18.64 7.07
C GLU A 69 -2.41 -19.69 7.43
N ASP A 70 -1.41 -19.33 8.25
CA ASP A 70 -0.37 -20.25 8.69
C ASP A 70 -0.94 -21.31 9.67
N ARG A 71 -0.70 -22.58 9.33
CA ARG A 71 -1.23 -23.74 10.09
C ARG A 71 -0.24 -24.33 11.08
N ASN A 72 0.91 -23.69 11.32
CA ASN A 72 1.91 -24.19 12.26
C ASN A 72 1.50 -23.84 13.70
N GLU A 73 0.54 -24.58 14.26
CA GLU A 73 -0.14 -24.24 15.53
C GLU A 73 0.75 -24.33 16.79
N GLY A 74 2.00 -24.80 16.68
CA GLY A 74 2.95 -24.89 17.81
C GLY A 74 4.04 -23.82 17.83
N ASP A 75 4.16 -23.01 16.78
CA ASP A 75 5.23 -22.02 16.63
C ASP A 75 4.67 -20.59 16.69
N PRO A 76 5.22 -19.69 17.52
CA PRO A 76 4.81 -18.29 17.54
C PRO A 76 5.07 -17.56 16.22
N PHE A 77 5.86 -18.13 15.32
CA PHE A 77 6.11 -17.62 13.97
C PHE A 77 5.43 -18.43 12.89
N THR A 78 5.17 -17.77 11.76
CA THR A 78 4.80 -18.45 10.51
C THR A 78 5.99 -19.24 9.96
N ALA A 79 5.72 -20.17 9.04
CA ALA A 79 6.75 -20.61 8.10
C ALA A 79 7.34 -19.40 7.34
N LYS A 80 8.51 -19.57 6.72
CA LYS A 80 9.18 -18.50 5.97
C LYS A 80 8.24 -17.95 4.89
N VAL A 81 7.92 -16.67 4.97
CA VAL A 81 7.11 -15.99 3.95
C VAL A 81 8.05 -15.43 2.89
N TYR A 82 8.12 -16.11 1.73
CA TYR A 82 9.07 -15.77 0.67
C TYR A 82 8.96 -14.32 0.18
N ALA A 83 7.75 -13.76 0.11
CA ALA A 83 7.51 -12.37 -0.26
C ALA A 83 8.20 -11.33 0.65
N PHE A 84 8.53 -11.73 1.89
CA PHE A 84 9.23 -10.90 2.88
C PHE A 84 10.61 -11.43 3.25
N GLY A 85 11.01 -12.60 2.71
CA GLY A 85 12.29 -13.23 3.01
C GLY A 85 12.45 -13.73 4.46
N ARG A 86 11.41 -13.67 5.28
CA ARG A 86 11.46 -13.94 6.72
C ARG A 86 10.16 -14.58 7.23
N SER A 87 10.22 -15.19 8.41
CA SER A 87 9.04 -15.59 9.17
C SER A 87 8.43 -14.38 9.88
N LEU A 88 7.12 -14.42 10.13
CA LEU A 88 6.37 -13.35 10.78
C LEU A 88 5.87 -13.82 12.14
N LEU A 89 5.94 -12.96 13.16
CA LEU A 89 5.37 -13.24 14.47
C LEU A 89 3.85 -13.21 14.38
N LYS A 90 3.18 -14.27 14.87
CA LYS A 90 1.73 -14.44 14.76
C LYS A 90 0.94 -13.64 15.79
N SER A 91 1.52 -13.44 16.98
CA SER A 91 0.88 -12.70 18.07
C SER A 91 1.52 -11.33 18.25
N HIS A 92 0.75 -10.35 18.70
CA HIS A 92 1.28 -9.06 19.16
C HIS A 92 1.82 -9.15 20.60
N ASN A 93 2.18 -10.35 21.08
CA ASN A 93 2.66 -10.53 22.45
C ASN A 93 4.12 -10.05 22.55
N PRO A 94 4.41 -8.97 23.31
CA PRO A 94 5.76 -8.44 23.44
C PRO A 94 6.73 -9.41 24.12
N ASP A 95 6.23 -10.29 25.00
CA ASP A 95 7.06 -11.27 25.71
C ASP A 95 7.54 -12.39 24.80
N GLU A 96 6.76 -12.76 23.78
CA GLU A 96 7.25 -13.65 22.71
C GLU A 96 8.34 -12.96 21.92
N LEU A 97 8.14 -11.70 21.50
CA LEU A 97 9.15 -10.96 20.72
C LEU A 97 10.48 -10.79 21.49
N ARG A 98 10.42 -10.50 22.79
CA ARG A 98 11.59 -10.33 23.67
C ARG A 98 12.51 -11.56 23.71
N LYS A 99 11.96 -12.78 23.58
CA LYS A 99 12.77 -14.00 23.54
C LYS A 99 13.74 -14.05 22.34
N TYR A 100 13.49 -13.24 21.31
CA TYR A 100 14.23 -13.25 20.04
C TYR A 100 15.08 -11.98 19.80
N LEU A 101 14.96 -10.94 20.65
CA LEU A 101 15.71 -9.68 20.53
C LEU A 101 17.04 -9.70 21.30
N LYS A 102 17.84 -10.77 21.18
CA LYS A 102 19.16 -10.86 21.83
C LYS A 102 20.05 -9.67 21.51
#